data_AF-A0A9P7VDR3-F1
#
_entry.id   AF-A0A9P7VDR3-F1
#
_cell.length_a   1.000
_cell.length_b   1.000
_cell.length_c   1.000
_cell.angle_alpha   90.00
_cell.angle_beta   90.00
_cell.angle_gamma   90.00
#
_symmetry.space_group_name_H-M   'P 1'
#
loop_
_entity.id
_entity.type
_entity.pdbx_description
1 polymer ?
#
loop_
_entity_poly.entity_id
_entity_poly.type
_entity_poly.pdbx_seq_one_letter_code
_entity_poly.pdbx_strand_id
1 'polypeptide(L)'
;PILYKVTKLYGAWICWKGYQHLDWKDLHDEYGPIVRTGPNEVSIIDAQSIITVFGTRGLPKGIYYTCRHVSPPGSTSLILLTGASHTSRRRIWSRGLNAQAIKNYEVHISERATQLAEKLQDLSTKSLDLVSWLSYFAVDFMGDMAFGGGTELIANDGQGDGIFAMMDIYWRVISAVCHVPWAYQAVASIVPLFSKRFGGMRPYTAQRATNRIQSGSKTKDLWYHLMDKEGFEKSKPPVNDVIADSLLAVVAGSDTTASAMSCMLWCLLSDRDCFKRLQHEIDTVFPDGADALDVSRHSELPYLRACM
;
A
#
# COMPACT_ATOMS: atom_id res chain seq x y z
N PRO A 1 -0.30 -0.37 31.70
CA PRO A 1 -1.76 -0.14 31.52
C PRO A 1 -2.63 -1.39 31.84
N ILE A 2 -3.61 -1.26 32.75
CA ILE A 2 -4.46 -2.38 33.24
C ILE A 2 -5.32 -2.99 32.13
N LEU A 3 -5.98 -2.18 31.30
CA LEU A 3 -6.87 -2.68 30.24
C LEU A 3 -6.13 -3.57 29.23
N TYR A 4 -4.91 -3.18 28.85
CA TYR A 4 -4.04 -3.98 27.98
C TYR A 4 -3.51 -5.26 28.63
N LYS A 5 -3.51 -5.39 29.96
CA LYS A 5 -3.21 -6.67 30.62
C LYS A 5 -4.35 -7.68 30.47
N VAL A 6 -5.60 -7.19 30.43
CA VAL A 6 -6.80 -8.03 30.51
C VAL A 6 -7.33 -8.41 29.12
N THR A 7 -7.30 -7.50 28.15
CA THR A 7 -8.00 -7.73 26.87
C THR A 7 -7.42 -6.96 25.69
N LYS A 8 -7.59 -7.51 24.47
CA LYS A 8 -7.36 -6.82 23.19
C LYS A 8 -8.57 -6.00 22.71
N LEU A 9 -9.73 -6.14 23.34
CA LEU A 9 -10.94 -5.39 22.97
C LEU A 9 -10.76 -3.88 23.12
N TYR A 10 -9.98 -3.44 24.11
CA TYR A 10 -9.61 -2.03 24.26
C TYR A 10 -8.79 -1.53 23.05
N GLY A 11 -7.77 -2.29 22.64
CA GLY A 11 -6.99 -1.99 21.44
C GLY A 11 -7.85 -1.96 20.17
N ALA A 12 -8.76 -2.92 20.00
CA ALA A 12 -9.71 -2.94 18.89
C ALA A 12 -10.60 -1.69 18.86
N TRP A 13 -11.08 -1.25 20.02
CA TRP A 13 -11.93 -0.06 20.15
C TRP A 13 -11.17 1.25 19.88
N ILE A 14 -9.96 1.42 20.40
CA ILE A 14 -9.14 2.61 20.08
C ILE A 14 -8.79 2.62 18.59
N CYS A 15 -8.42 1.45 18.04
CA CYS A 15 -8.14 1.29 16.61
C CYS A 15 -9.34 1.70 15.75
N TRP A 16 -10.54 1.26 16.11
CA TRP A 16 -11.78 1.65 15.43
C TRP A 16 -12.02 3.16 15.42
N LYS A 17 -11.63 3.88 16.48
CA LYS A 17 -11.69 5.34 16.52
C LYS A 17 -10.55 6.04 15.77
N GLY A 18 -9.50 5.33 15.39
CA GLY A 18 -8.32 5.89 14.71
C GLY A 18 -7.23 6.46 15.63
N TYR A 19 -7.34 6.30 16.95
CA TYR A 19 -6.43 6.94 17.91
C TYR A 19 -5.31 6.03 18.45
N GLN A 20 -5.11 4.84 17.86
CA GLN A 20 -4.19 3.83 18.40
C GLN A 20 -2.75 4.33 18.49
N HIS A 21 -2.30 5.08 17.49
CA HIS A 21 -0.95 5.63 17.45
C HIS A 21 -0.70 6.67 18.55
N LEU A 22 -1.70 7.48 18.90
CA LEU A 22 -1.63 8.43 20.01
C LEU A 22 -1.62 7.71 21.35
N ASP A 23 -2.51 6.75 21.55
CA ASP A 23 -2.54 5.94 22.77
C ASP A 23 -1.20 5.22 22.99
N TRP A 24 -0.63 4.60 21.95
CA TRP A 24 0.67 3.96 22.06
C TRP A 24 1.80 4.94 22.34
N LYS A 25 1.74 6.15 21.76
CA LYS A 25 2.69 7.21 22.08
C LYS A 25 2.60 7.59 23.56
N ASP A 26 1.40 7.86 24.07
CA ASP A 26 1.19 8.25 25.47
C ASP A 26 1.70 7.17 26.43
N LEU A 27 1.47 5.89 26.09
CA LEU A 27 2.01 4.77 26.85
C LEU A 27 3.54 4.74 26.85
N HIS A 28 4.17 4.98 25.71
CA HIS A 28 5.63 5.00 25.61
C HIS A 28 6.24 6.22 26.33
N ASP A 29 5.57 7.37 26.30
CA ASP A 29 5.97 8.56 27.04
C ASP A 29 5.89 8.31 28.57
N GLU A 30 4.90 7.56 29.05
CA GLU A 30 4.71 7.25 30.48
C GLU A 30 5.59 6.10 30.98
N TYR A 31 5.65 4.98 30.25
CA TYR A 31 6.25 3.72 30.71
C TYR A 31 7.59 3.40 30.07
N GLY A 32 8.03 4.17 29.06
CA GLY A 32 9.31 4.00 28.39
C GLY A 32 9.27 3.08 27.16
N PRO A 33 10.42 2.49 26.77
CA PRO A 33 10.61 1.96 25.42
C PRO A 33 9.87 0.64 25.12
N ILE A 34 9.41 -0.08 26.14
CA ILE A 34 8.72 -1.36 25.99
C ILE A 34 7.43 -1.30 26.81
N VAL A 35 6.29 -1.35 26.13
CA VAL A 35 4.97 -1.23 26.77
C VAL A 35 4.06 -2.36 26.33
N ARG A 36 3.17 -2.77 27.23
CA ARG A 36 2.17 -3.81 26.93
C ARG A 36 0.96 -3.22 26.23
N THR A 37 0.65 -3.72 25.04
CA THR A 37 -0.52 -3.34 24.19
C THR A 37 -1.52 -4.50 24.01
N GLY A 38 -1.35 -5.57 24.79
CA GLY A 38 -2.27 -6.69 24.88
C GLY A 38 -1.81 -7.76 25.88
N PRO A 39 -2.65 -8.76 26.22
CA PRO A 39 -2.30 -9.80 27.17
C PRO A 39 -1.00 -10.54 26.80
N ASN A 40 -0.77 -10.76 25.51
CA ASN A 40 0.43 -11.39 24.94
C ASN A 40 1.08 -10.52 23.86
N GLU A 41 0.99 -9.19 23.99
CA GLU A 41 1.53 -8.26 22.99
C GLU A 41 2.28 -7.11 23.67
N VAL A 42 3.43 -6.77 23.09
CA VAL A 42 4.25 -5.63 23.51
C VAL A 42 4.54 -4.75 22.28
N SER A 43 4.52 -3.44 22.50
CA SER A 43 5.06 -2.44 21.58
C SER A 43 6.45 -2.05 22.05
N ILE A 44 7.37 -1.88 21.10
CA ILE A 44 8.78 -1.62 21.34
C ILE A 44 9.22 -0.45 20.46
N ILE A 45 9.79 0.59 21.07
CA ILE A 45 10.39 1.75 20.40
C ILE A 45 11.92 1.81 20.60
N ASP A 46 12.54 0.68 20.89
CA ASP A 46 13.99 0.55 21.06
C ASP A 46 14.67 0.17 19.73
N ALA A 47 15.63 0.99 19.29
CA ALA A 47 16.37 0.77 18.05
C ALA A 47 17.22 -0.52 18.11
N GLN A 48 17.70 -0.93 19.29
CA GLN A 48 18.51 -2.14 19.42
C GLN A 48 17.70 -3.42 19.16
N SER A 49 16.36 -3.37 19.30
CA SER A 49 15.49 -4.51 19.05
C SER A 49 15.24 -4.78 17.56
N ILE A 50 15.57 -3.85 16.65
CA ILE A 50 15.24 -3.97 15.22
C ILE A 50 15.79 -5.27 14.62
N ILE A 51 17.06 -5.59 14.89
CA ILE A 51 17.69 -6.80 14.34
C ILE A 51 17.08 -8.07 14.94
N THR A 52 16.75 -8.04 16.24
CA THR A 52 16.13 -9.17 16.94
C THR A 52 14.71 -9.43 16.44
N VAL A 53 13.94 -8.38 16.13
CA VAL A 53 12.56 -8.51 15.66
C VAL A 53 12.49 -8.76 14.15
N PHE A 54 13.19 -7.96 13.35
CA PHE A 54 13.05 -7.93 11.88
C PHE A 54 14.24 -8.53 11.12
N GLY A 55 15.32 -8.94 11.79
CA GLY A 55 16.48 -9.54 11.13
C GLY A 55 16.17 -10.89 10.48
N THR A 56 17.14 -11.44 9.73
CA THR A 56 16.97 -12.70 8.98
C THR A 56 16.55 -13.89 9.84
N ARG A 57 16.92 -13.88 11.14
CA ARG A 57 16.53 -14.88 12.15
C ARG A 57 15.59 -14.30 13.22
N GLY A 58 14.92 -13.20 12.88
CA GLY A 58 13.98 -12.52 13.76
C GLY A 58 12.65 -13.25 13.92
N LEU A 59 11.66 -12.54 14.46
CA LEU A 59 10.36 -13.11 14.77
C LEU A 59 9.53 -13.29 13.48
N PRO A 60 8.71 -14.36 13.39
CA PRO A 60 7.76 -14.51 12.30
C PRO A 60 6.65 -13.46 12.41
N LYS A 61 5.90 -13.28 11.31
CA LYS A 61 4.68 -12.45 11.31
C LYS A 61 3.73 -12.93 12.41
N GLY A 62 3.26 -12.00 13.24
CA GLY A 62 2.34 -12.30 14.33
C GLY A 62 0.92 -12.64 13.85
N ILE A 63 0.10 -13.10 14.80
CA ILE A 63 -1.31 -13.47 14.58
C ILE A 63 -2.17 -12.33 14.02
N TYR A 64 -1.73 -11.07 14.15
CA TYR A 64 -2.40 -9.89 13.59
C TYR A 64 -2.70 -10.04 12.10
N TYR A 65 -1.84 -10.71 11.34
CA TYR A 65 -2.04 -10.89 9.90
C TYR A 65 -3.12 -11.91 9.55
N THR A 66 -3.52 -12.82 10.47
CA THR A 66 -4.43 -13.94 10.16
C THR A 66 -5.80 -13.49 9.67
N CYS A 67 -6.33 -12.34 10.09
CA CYS A 67 -7.62 -11.84 9.58
C CYS A 67 -7.58 -11.44 8.10
N ARG A 68 -6.40 -11.44 7.46
CA ARG A 68 -6.24 -11.07 6.06
C ARG A 68 -6.48 -12.22 5.08
N HIS A 69 -6.98 -13.38 5.52
CA HIS A 69 -7.40 -14.49 4.64
C HIS A 69 -8.28 -14.02 3.47
N VAL A 70 -8.08 -14.66 2.32
CA VAL A 70 -8.72 -14.30 1.05
C VAL A 70 -9.80 -15.34 0.73
N SER A 71 -10.85 -14.92 0.02
CA SER A 71 -11.85 -15.82 -0.56
C SER A 71 -11.53 -16.07 -2.05
N PRO A 72 -11.68 -17.29 -2.57
CA PRO A 72 -12.25 -18.49 -1.92
C PRO A 72 -11.29 -19.16 -0.91
N PRO A 73 -11.83 -19.94 0.06
CA PRO A 73 -11.02 -20.70 1.01
C PRO A 73 -9.98 -21.56 0.30
N GLY A 74 -8.72 -21.49 0.75
CA GLY A 74 -7.61 -22.25 0.18
C GLY A 74 -6.60 -21.41 -0.63
N SER A 75 -6.91 -20.15 -0.95
CA SER A 75 -5.92 -19.23 -1.53
C SER A 75 -5.20 -18.40 -0.46
N THR A 76 -3.90 -18.16 -0.66
CA THR A 76 -3.08 -17.40 0.30
C THR A 76 -2.25 -16.33 -0.39
N SER A 77 -2.50 -15.07 -0.02
CA SER A 77 -1.67 -13.93 -0.46
C SER A 77 -0.29 -13.96 0.21
N LEU A 78 0.72 -13.40 -0.46
CA LEU A 78 2.07 -13.15 0.04
C LEU A 78 2.07 -12.58 1.47
N ILE A 79 1.13 -11.69 1.81
CA ILE A 79 1.11 -11.04 3.12
C ILE A 79 0.92 -12.02 4.27
N LEU A 80 0.20 -13.13 4.05
CA LEU A 80 -0.07 -14.17 5.04
C LEU A 80 1.02 -15.24 5.13
N LEU A 81 1.79 -15.42 4.06
CA LEU A 81 2.81 -16.47 4.01
C LEU A 81 3.97 -16.18 4.97
N THR A 82 4.57 -17.26 5.47
CA THR A 82 5.79 -17.27 6.31
C THR A 82 6.77 -18.33 5.83
N GLY A 83 8.05 -18.20 6.19
CA GLY A 83 9.07 -19.22 5.89
C GLY A 83 9.28 -19.48 4.39
N ALA A 84 9.42 -20.75 4.02
CA ALA A 84 9.78 -21.14 2.65
C ALA A 84 8.74 -20.74 1.59
N SER A 85 7.45 -20.86 1.89
CA SER A 85 6.37 -20.47 0.97
C SER A 85 6.37 -18.97 0.70
N HIS A 86 6.61 -18.16 1.75
CA HIS A 86 6.80 -16.72 1.61
C HIS A 86 8.02 -16.39 0.75
N THR A 87 9.16 -17.02 1.02
CA THR A 87 10.39 -16.80 0.24
C THR A 87 10.18 -17.13 -1.23
N SER A 88 9.49 -18.23 -1.54
CA SER A 88 9.14 -18.60 -2.92
C SER A 88 8.23 -17.56 -3.58
N ARG A 89 7.13 -17.17 -2.92
CA ARG A 89 6.19 -16.18 -3.46
C ARG A 89 6.85 -14.79 -3.62
N ARG A 90 7.64 -14.37 -2.64
CA ARG A 90 8.37 -13.10 -2.65
C ARG A 90 9.35 -13.02 -3.79
N ARG A 91 10.01 -14.13 -4.16
CA ARG A 91 10.94 -14.17 -5.31
C ARG A 91 10.26 -13.77 -6.60
N ILE A 92 9.04 -14.28 -6.84
CA ILE A 92 8.26 -13.96 -8.03
C ILE A 92 7.87 -12.47 -8.03
N TRP A 93 7.39 -11.96 -6.89
CA TRP A 93 7.12 -10.53 -6.70
C TRP A 93 8.34 -9.65 -6.95
N SER A 94 9.51 -10.05 -6.44
CA SER A 94 10.76 -9.31 -6.66
C SER A 94 11.16 -9.22 -8.13
N ARG A 95 10.73 -10.15 -9.00
CA ARG A 95 10.95 -10.02 -10.45
C ARG A 95 10.11 -8.90 -11.05
N GLY A 96 8.84 -8.81 -10.65
CA GLY A 96 7.93 -7.75 -11.11
C GLY A 96 8.23 -6.36 -10.52
N LEU A 97 9.11 -6.26 -9.53
CA LEU A 97 9.46 -5.01 -8.86
C LEU A 97 10.97 -4.69 -8.92
N ASN A 98 11.71 -5.37 -9.79
CA ASN A 98 13.13 -5.06 -9.98
C ASN A 98 13.31 -3.87 -10.94
N ALA A 99 14.53 -3.34 -11.00
CA ALA A 99 14.86 -2.18 -11.84
C ALA A 99 14.54 -2.40 -13.34
N GLN A 100 14.64 -3.63 -13.85
CA GLN A 100 14.32 -3.94 -15.24
C GLN A 100 12.82 -3.95 -15.52
N ALA A 101 12.01 -4.49 -14.60
CA ALA A 101 10.56 -4.49 -14.70
C ALA A 101 9.99 -3.09 -14.54
N ILE A 102 10.55 -2.27 -13.63
CA ILE A 102 10.14 -0.88 -13.41
C ILE A 102 10.22 -0.04 -14.69
N LYS A 103 11.21 -0.26 -15.55
CA LYS A 103 11.30 0.41 -16.87
C LYS A 103 10.07 0.17 -17.75
N ASN A 104 9.41 -0.99 -17.63
CA ASN A 104 8.19 -1.26 -18.38
C ASN A 104 6.98 -0.50 -17.84
N TYR A 105 7.07 0.06 -16.63
CA TYR A 105 6.01 0.85 -15.98
C TYR A 105 6.22 2.35 -16.13
N GLU A 106 7.39 2.76 -16.64
CA GLU A 106 7.79 4.16 -16.83
C GLU A 106 6.76 4.93 -17.67
N VAL A 107 6.28 4.31 -18.76
CA VAL A 107 5.24 4.91 -19.60
C VAL A 107 3.97 5.23 -18.79
N HIS A 108 3.51 4.30 -17.95
CA HIS A 108 2.29 4.49 -17.16
C HIS A 108 2.45 5.56 -16.08
N ILE A 109 3.60 5.61 -15.39
CA ILE A 109 3.82 6.68 -14.39
C ILE A 109 3.95 8.04 -15.07
N SER A 110 4.64 8.12 -16.21
CA SER A 110 4.82 9.35 -16.98
C SER A 110 3.50 9.90 -17.53
N GLU A 111 2.63 9.03 -18.05
CA GLU A 111 1.29 9.40 -18.51
C GLU A 111 0.45 9.98 -17.35
N ARG A 112 0.41 9.30 -16.20
CA ARG A 112 -0.36 9.77 -15.04
C ARG A 112 0.24 11.01 -14.36
N ALA A 113 1.57 11.15 -14.37
CA ALA A 113 2.24 12.31 -13.80
C ALA A 113 1.95 13.55 -14.65
N THR A 114 2.01 13.42 -15.97
CA THR A 114 1.61 14.48 -16.91
C THR A 114 0.14 14.86 -16.70
N GLN A 115 -0.75 13.87 -16.65
CA GLN A 115 -2.18 14.10 -16.44
C GLN A 115 -2.47 14.83 -15.12
N LEU A 116 -1.76 14.47 -14.04
CA LEU A 116 -1.86 15.16 -12.75
C LEU A 116 -1.38 16.60 -12.86
N ALA A 117 -0.22 16.84 -13.49
CA ALA A 117 0.35 18.18 -13.63
C ALA A 117 -0.58 19.11 -14.42
N GLU A 118 -1.12 18.64 -15.55
CA GLU A 118 -2.10 19.38 -16.36
C GLU A 118 -3.35 19.73 -15.53
N LYS A 119 -3.91 18.76 -14.80
CA LYS A 119 -5.07 19.02 -13.93
C LYS A 119 -4.79 20.01 -12.82
N LEU A 120 -3.62 19.94 -12.19
CA LEU A 120 -3.23 20.91 -11.16
C LEU A 120 -3.03 22.31 -11.75
N GLN A 121 -2.53 22.42 -12.98
CA GLN A 121 -2.39 23.69 -13.69
C GLN A 121 -3.76 24.32 -13.98
N ASP A 122 -4.73 23.54 -14.48
CA ASP A 122 -6.10 24.00 -14.74
C ASP A 122 -6.80 24.49 -13.47
N LEU A 123 -6.48 23.86 -12.33
CA LEU A 123 -7.08 24.17 -11.03
C LEU A 123 -6.29 25.21 -10.22
N SER A 124 -5.16 25.71 -10.74
CA SER A 124 -4.22 26.60 -10.02
C SER A 124 -4.84 27.88 -9.45
N THR A 125 -5.94 28.35 -10.03
CA THR A 125 -6.66 29.56 -9.57
C THR A 125 -7.62 29.31 -8.40
N LYS A 126 -7.81 28.05 -8.00
CA LYS A 126 -8.73 27.64 -6.93
C LYS A 126 -7.95 27.00 -5.78
N SER A 127 -8.50 27.10 -4.58
CA SER A 127 -8.06 26.23 -3.48
C SER A 127 -8.44 24.79 -3.83
N LEU A 128 -7.46 23.89 -3.82
CA LEU A 128 -7.64 22.48 -4.13
C LEU A 128 -7.05 21.60 -3.03
N ASP A 129 -7.63 20.42 -2.85
CA ASP A 129 -7.11 19.41 -1.93
C ASP A 129 -6.05 18.55 -2.63
N LEU A 130 -4.78 18.87 -2.39
CA LEU A 130 -3.65 18.12 -2.97
C LEU A 130 -3.65 16.66 -2.53
N VAL A 131 -4.11 16.34 -1.31
CA VAL A 131 -4.10 14.97 -0.80
C VAL A 131 -5.02 14.09 -1.64
N SER A 132 -6.19 14.60 -2.00
CA SER A 132 -7.12 13.90 -2.89
C SER A 132 -6.51 13.65 -4.27
N TRP A 133 -5.90 14.67 -4.90
CA TRP A 133 -5.29 14.52 -6.24
C TRP A 133 -4.11 13.56 -6.26
N LEU A 134 -3.25 13.58 -5.23
CA LEU A 134 -2.14 12.63 -5.07
C LEU A 134 -2.65 11.20 -4.83
N SER A 135 -3.78 11.06 -4.14
CA SER A 135 -4.45 9.78 -3.94
C SER A 135 -5.04 9.25 -5.24
N TYR A 136 -5.66 10.10 -6.07
CA TYR A 136 -6.18 9.73 -7.39
C TYR A 136 -5.06 9.25 -8.30
N PHE A 137 -3.96 10.00 -8.35
CA PHE A 137 -2.76 9.61 -9.08
C PHE A 137 -2.21 8.25 -8.65
N ALA A 138 -2.04 8.03 -7.34
CA ALA A 138 -1.49 6.77 -6.85
C ALA A 138 -2.42 5.58 -7.14
N VAL A 139 -3.75 5.76 -7.06
CA VAL A 139 -4.72 4.72 -7.39
C VAL A 139 -4.75 4.43 -8.89
N ASP A 140 -4.82 5.46 -9.74
CA ASP A 140 -4.84 5.29 -11.19
C ASP A 140 -3.56 4.62 -11.69
N PHE A 141 -2.40 5.09 -11.23
CA PHE A 141 -1.11 4.46 -11.58
C PHE A 141 -1.04 2.99 -11.16
N MET A 142 -1.45 2.66 -9.93
CA MET A 142 -1.48 1.26 -9.51
C MET A 142 -2.54 0.45 -10.25
N GLY A 143 -3.64 1.08 -10.69
CA GLY A 143 -4.63 0.50 -11.58
C GLY A 143 -4.05 0.17 -12.96
N ASP A 144 -3.26 1.06 -13.54
CA ASP A 144 -2.56 0.82 -14.82
C ASP A 144 -1.50 -0.27 -14.68
N MET A 145 -0.60 -0.15 -13.71
CA MET A 145 0.47 -1.11 -13.46
C MET A 145 -0.07 -2.51 -13.14
N ALA A 146 -1.08 -2.60 -12.27
CA ALA A 146 -1.65 -3.87 -11.88
C ALA A 146 -2.64 -4.38 -12.91
N PHE A 147 -3.62 -3.61 -13.36
CA PHE A 147 -4.75 -4.14 -14.13
C PHE A 147 -4.82 -3.66 -15.58
N GLY A 148 -3.87 -2.85 -16.04
CA GLY A 148 -3.99 -2.17 -17.33
C GLY A 148 -5.08 -1.10 -17.33
N GLY A 149 -5.42 -0.57 -16.15
CA GLY A 149 -6.24 0.62 -15.96
C GLY A 149 -7.54 0.42 -15.18
N GLY A 150 -8.40 1.44 -15.24
CA GLY A 150 -9.84 1.30 -15.07
C GLY A 150 -10.53 2.15 -13.99
N THR A 151 -9.83 2.97 -13.20
CA THR A 151 -10.49 3.92 -12.28
C THR A 151 -10.66 5.31 -12.90
N GLU A 152 -9.65 5.79 -13.63
CA GLU A 152 -9.66 7.09 -14.33
C GLU A 152 -10.08 8.26 -13.41
N LEU A 153 -9.66 8.24 -12.16
CA LEU A 153 -10.05 9.21 -11.14
C LEU A 153 -9.54 10.61 -11.49
N ILE A 154 -8.33 10.76 -12.01
CA ILE A 154 -7.81 12.08 -12.42
C ILE A 154 -8.67 12.67 -13.55
N ALA A 155 -9.00 11.85 -14.55
CA ALA A 155 -9.79 12.30 -15.71
C ALA A 155 -11.21 12.73 -15.32
N ASN A 156 -11.79 12.03 -14.35
CA ASN A 156 -13.17 12.21 -13.91
C ASN A 156 -13.31 13.06 -12.63
N ASP A 157 -12.32 13.87 -12.29
CA ASP A 157 -12.33 14.77 -11.12
C ASP A 157 -12.67 14.05 -9.79
N GLY A 158 -12.09 12.86 -9.60
CA GLY A 158 -12.30 12.00 -8.44
C GLY A 158 -13.58 11.17 -8.47
N GLN A 159 -14.42 11.33 -9.50
CA GLN A 159 -15.60 10.50 -9.69
C GLN A 159 -15.20 9.15 -10.28
N GLY A 160 -15.25 8.12 -9.46
CA GLY A 160 -14.90 6.76 -9.87
C GLY A 160 -15.89 5.71 -9.38
N ASP A 161 -15.45 4.46 -9.38
CA ASP A 161 -16.22 3.28 -8.98
C ASP A 161 -16.39 3.11 -7.45
N GLY A 162 -16.10 4.15 -6.67
CA GLY A 162 -16.21 4.12 -5.21
C GLY A 162 -15.06 3.44 -4.48
N ILE A 163 -13.90 3.24 -5.14
CA ILE A 163 -12.72 2.58 -4.54
C ILE A 163 -12.31 3.17 -3.18
N PHE A 164 -12.33 4.50 -3.00
CA PHE A 164 -11.98 5.13 -1.73
C PHE A 164 -12.95 4.78 -0.60
N ALA A 165 -14.26 4.79 -0.89
CA ALA A 165 -15.27 4.39 0.10
C ALA A 165 -15.10 2.92 0.48
N MET A 166 -14.78 2.06 -0.49
CA MET A 166 -14.47 0.65 -0.23
C MET A 166 -13.19 0.49 0.60
N MET A 167 -12.13 1.25 0.32
CA MET A 167 -10.86 1.24 1.06
C MET A 167 -11.03 1.71 2.51
N ASP A 168 -11.72 2.83 2.75
CA ASP A 168 -11.94 3.36 4.11
C ASP A 168 -12.68 2.35 5.00
N ILE A 169 -13.76 1.77 4.47
CA ILE A 169 -14.53 0.73 5.15
C ILE A 169 -13.66 -0.50 5.41
N TYR A 170 -12.91 -0.95 4.40
CA TYR A 170 -12.03 -2.11 4.51
C TYR A 170 -10.98 -1.91 5.61
N TRP A 171 -10.32 -0.76 5.64
CA TRP A 171 -9.24 -0.49 6.61
C TRP A 171 -9.74 -0.36 8.04
N ARG A 172 -10.89 0.30 8.26
CA ARG A 172 -11.51 0.39 9.59
C ARG A 172 -11.87 -0.99 10.15
N VAL A 173 -12.49 -1.82 9.32
CA VAL A 173 -12.91 -3.17 9.73
C VAL A 173 -11.70 -4.07 9.96
N ILE A 174 -10.79 -4.17 9.00
CA ILE A 174 -9.67 -5.11 9.09
C ILE A 174 -8.75 -4.76 10.27
N SER A 175 -8.49 -3.47 10.51
CA SER A 175 -7.58 -3.05 11.58
C SER A 175 -8.15 -3.35 12.97
N ALA A 176 -9.45 -3.13 13.19
CA ALA A 176 -10.10 -3.48 14.45
C ALA A 176 -10.18 -5.01 14.65
N VAL A 177 -10.53 -5.74 13.60
CA VAL A 177 -10.67 -7.21 13.65
C VAL A 177 -9.33 -7.91 13.87
N CYS A 178 -8.23 -7.37 13.32
CA CYS A 178 -6.89 -7.90 13.52
C CYS A 178 -6.43 -7.90 15.00
N HIS A 179 -7.05 -7.10 15.89
CA HIS A 179 -6.80 -7.16 17.33
C HIS A 179 -7.45 -8.38 18.00
N VAL A 180 -8.52 -8.94 17.42
CA VAL A 180 -9.25 -10.09 17.96
C VAL A 180 -9.51 -11.16 16.87
N PRO A 181 -8.44 -11.82 16.35
CA PRO A 181 -8.59 -12.71 15.20
C PRO A 181 -9.52 -13.90 15.40
N TRP A 182 -9.61 -14.41 16.63
CA TRP A 182 -10.52 -15.51 17.00
C TRP A 182 -11.99 -15.12 16.80
N ALA A 183 -12.34 -13.85 17.01
CA ALA A 183 -13.71 -13.36 16.87
C ALA A 183 -14.09 -13.22 15.39
N TYR A 184 -13.11 -12.93 14.51
CA TYR A 184 -13.36 -12.82 13.08
C TYR A 184 -13.98 -14.10 12.49
N GLN A 185 -13.37 -15.26 12.78
CA GLN A 185 -13.85 -16.53 12.25
C GLN A 185 -15.27 -16.82 12.75
N ALA A 186 -15.55 -16.56 14.02
CA ALA A 186 -16.90 -16.73 14.59
C ALA A 186 -17.93 -15.77 13.96
N VAL A 187 -17.60 -14.49 13.83
CA VAL A 187 -18.53 -13.45 13.31
C VAL A 187 -18.77 -13.59 11.81
N ALA A 188 -17.72 -13.89 11.04
CA ALA A 188 -17.81 -14.07 9.58
C ALA A 188 -18.67 -15.28 9.19
N SER A 189 -18.69 -16.33 10.03
CA SER A 189 -19.55 -17.51 9.83
C SER A 189 -21.01 -17.29 10.21
N ILE A 190 -21.30 -16.35 11.11
CA ILE A 190 -22.65 -16.13 11.66
C ILE A 190 -23.40 -15.01 10.93
N VAL A 191 -22.70 -14.04 10.34
CA VAL A 191 -23.34 -12.84 9.76
C VAL A 191 -23.00 -12.68 8.27
N PRO A 192 -23.80 -13.26 7.35
CA PRO A 192 -23.63 -13.12 5.90
C PRO A 192 -23.71 -11.66 5.41
N LEU A 193 -24.38 -10.79 6.19
CA LEU A 193 -24.47 -9.36 5.91
C LEU A 193 -23.11 -8.64 6.09
N PHE A 194 -22.27 -9.15 6.98
CA PHE A 194 -20.97 -8.57 7.28
C PHE A 194 -20.00 -8.76 6.10
N SER A 195 -20.04 -9.92 5.45
CA SER A 195 -19.20 -10.21 4.28
C SER A 195 -19.64 -9.45 3.02
N LYS A 196 -20.95 -9.24 2.81
CA LYS A 196 -21.46 -8.47 1.66
C LYS A 196 -21.27 -6.95 1.78
N ARG A 197 -21.41 -6.38 2.98
CA ARG A 197 -21.32 -4.92 3.21
C ARG A 197 -19.89 -4.42 3.41
N PHE A 198 -19.02 -5.23 4.00
CA PHE A 198 -17.65 -4.84 4.36
C PHE A 198 -16.57 -5.55 3.52
N GLY A 199 -16.99 -6.43 2.61
CA GLY A 199 -16.08 -7.23 1.80
C GLY A 199 -15.64 -6.61 0.47
N GLY A 200 -16.20 -5.46 0.05
CA GLY A 200 -16.16 -4.96 -1.33
C GLY A 200 -14.79 -4.91 -2.00
N MET A 201 -13.71 -4.57 -1.27
CA MET A 201 -12.36 -4.46 -1.82
C MET A 201 -11.81 -5.78 -2.37
N ARG A 202 -12.00 -6.90 -1.68
CA ARG A 202 -11.44 -8.20 -2.10
C ARG A 202 -12.03 -8.74 -3.42
N PRO A 203 -13.36 -8.86 -3.59
CA PRO A 203 -13.95 -9.29 -4.85
C PRO A 203 -13.69 -8.26 -5.95
N TYR A 204 -13.66 -6.96 -5.64
CA TYR A 204 -13.32 -5.91 -6.60
C TYR A 204 -11.92 -6.11 -7.21
N THR A 205 -10.87 -6.25 -6.39
CA THR A 205 -9.51 -6.46 -6.92
C THR A 205 -9.35 -7.85 -7.54
N ALA A 206 -10.02 -8.87 -7.01
CA ALA A 206 -10.00 -10.21 -7.56
C ALA A 206 -10.64 -10.29 -8.95
N GLN A 207 -11.76 -9.58 -9.17
CA GLN A 207 -12.41 -9.48 -10.47
C GLN A 207 -11.50 -8.79 -11.49
N ARG A 208 -10.89 -7.65 -11.13
CA ARG A 208 -9.94 -6.95 -12.00
C ARG A 208 -8.73 -7.81 -12.36
N ALA A 209 -8.14 -8.50 -11.38
CA ALA A 209 -7.05 -9.44 -11.63
C ALA A 209 -7.48 -10.60 -12.54
N THR A 210 -8.68 -11.15 -12.33
CA THR A 210 -9.23 -12.23 -13.16
C THR A 210 -9.39 -11.78 -14.61
N ASN A 211 -10.04 -10.63 -14.83
CA ASN A 211 -10.21 -10.05 -16.16
C ASN A 211 -8.85 -9.82 -16.81
N ARG A 212 -7.91 -9.23 -16.07
CA ARG A 212 -6.56 -8.95 -16.55
C ARG A 212 -5.79 -10.21 -16.96
N ILE A 213 -5.88 -11.28 -16.18
CA ILE A 213 -5.26 -12.58 -16.49
C ILE A 213 -5.89 -13.20 -17.74
N GLN A 214 -7.22 -13.12 -17.88
CA GLN A 214 -7.97 -13.67 -19.02
C GLN A 214 -7.68 -12.94 -20.32
N SER A 215 -7.53 -11.61 -20.28
CA SER A 215 -7.19 -10.80 -21.46
C SER A 215 -5.80 -11.10 -22.02
N GLY A 216 -4.92 -11.77 -21.25
CA GLY A 216 -3.55 -12.04 -21.63
C GLY A 216 -2.69 -10.77 -21.66
N SER A 217 -1.36 -10.90 -21.69
CA SER A 217 -0.46 -9.75 -21.66
C SER A 217 0.32 -9.58 -22.96
N LYS A 218 0.33 -8.35 -23.49
CA LYS A 218 1.22 -7.93 -24.58
C LYS A 218 2.55 -7.38 -24.06
N THR A 219 2.61 -6.98 -22.79
CA THR A 219 3.78 -6.40 -22.11
C THR A 219 4.17 -7.22 -20.88
N LYS A 220 5.37 -7.00 -20.33
CA LYS A 220 5.80 -7.66 -19.09
C LYS A 220 5.29 -6.90 -17.86
N ASP A 221 3.98 -6.97 -17.65
CA ASP A 221 3.31 -6.33 -16.52
C ASP A 221 3.45 -7.12 -15.20
N LEU A 222 2.90 -6.61 -14.10
CA LEU A 222 3.01 -7.29 -12.81
C LEU A 222 2.47 -8.73 -12.87
N TRP A 223 1.33 -8.97 -13.53
CA TRP A 223 0.74 -10.31 -13.65
C TRP A 223 1.53 -11.24 -14.56
N TYR A 224 2.20 -10.73 -15.59
CA TYR A 224 3.15 -11.53 -16.37
C TYR A 224 4.19 -12.19 -15.46
N HIS A 225 4.73 -11.43 -14.51
CA HIS A 225 5.70 -11.94 -13.53
C HIS A 225 5.04 -12.83 -12.48
N LEU A 226 3.92 -12.42 -11.88
CA LEU A 226 3.23 -13.20 -10.84
C LEU A 226 2.70 -14.55 -11.33
N MET A 227 2.39 -14.66 -12.61
CA MET A 227 1.99 -15.92 -13.26
C MET A 227 3.18 -16.80 -13.69
N ASP A 228 4.41 -16.36 -13.44
CA ASP A 228 5.66 -17.00 -13.85
C ASP A 228 5.64 -17.39 -15.35
N LYS A 229 5.30 -16.43 -16.22
CA LYS A 229 5.22 -16.65 -17.67
C LYS A 229 6.57 -17.02 -18.29
N GLU A 230 7.67 -16.59 -17.67
CA GLU A 230 9.04 -16.94 -18.06
C GLU A 230 9.44 -18.37 -17.63
N GLY A 231 8.67 -19.01 -16.74
CA GLY A 231 8.88 -20.41 -16.34
C GLY A 231 10.12 -20.63 -15.48
N PHE A 232 10.48 -19.65 -14.64
CA PHE A 232 11.65 -19.75 -13.78
C PHE A 232 11.40 -20.56 -12.50
N GLU A 233 10.13 -20.74 -12.09
CA GLU A 233 9.78 -21.55 -10.95
C GLU A 233 9.60 -23.02 -11.34
N LYS A 234 10.00 -23.92 -10.44
CA LYS A 234 9.82 -25.38 -10.64
C LYS A 234 8.34 -25.76 -10.82
N SER A 235 7.45 -25.00 -10.19
CA SER A 235 6.00 -25.15 -10.28
C SER A 235 5.37 -23.77 -10.35
N LYS A 236 4.48 -23.55 -11.31
CA LYS A 236 3.74 -22.29 -11.43
C LYS A 236 2.85 -22.08 -10.19
N PRO A 237 2.74 -20.84 -9.68
CA PRO A 237 1.82 -20.57 -8.59
C PRO A 237 0.38 -20.82 -9.03
N PRO A 238 -0.49 -21.36 -8.14
CA PRO A 238 -1.91 -21.50 -8.43
C PRO A 238 -2.52 -20.13 -8.78
N VAL A 239 -3.35 -20.10 -9.84
CA VAL A 239 -4.02 -18.86 -10.31
C VAL A 239 -4.77 -18.16 -9.18
N ASN A 240 -5.46 -18.93 -8.33
CA ASN A 240 -6.22 -18.38 -7.21
C ASN A 240 -5.34 -17.67 -6.17
N ASP A 241 -4.12 -18.15 -5.95
CA ASP A 241 -3.18 -17.45 -5.06
C ASP A 241 -2.63 -16.19 -5.70
N VAL A 242 -2.46 -16.18 -7.03
CA VAL A 242 -2.06 -14.98 -7.77
C VAL A 242 -3.18 -13.94 -7.72
N ILE A 243 -4.43 -14.33 -7.95
CA ILE A 243 -5.60 -13.45 -7.77
C ILE A 243 -5.69 -12.92 -6.32
N ALA A 244 -5.34 -13.75 -5.34
CA ALA A 244 -5.33 -13.35 -3.93
C ALA A 244 -4.34 -12.23 -3.60
N ASP A 245 -3.30 -12.06 -4.42
CA ASP A 245 -2.29 -11.01 -4.32
C ASP A 245 -2.76 -9.66 -4.91
N SER A 246 -3.93 -9.62 -5.58
CA SER A 246 -4.47 -8.40 -6.23
C SER A 246 -4.73 -7.25 -5.28
N LEU A 247 -5.27 -7.55 -4.09
CA LEU A 247 -5.52 -6.54 -3.08
C LEU A 247 -4.21 -5.93 -2.57
N LEU A 248 -3.20 -6.79 -2.37
CA LEU A 248 -1.88 -6.35 -1.94
C LEU A 248 -1.24 -5.44 -2.99
N ALA A 249 -1.34 -5.79 -4.29
CA ALA A 249 -0.78 -5.00 -5.37
C ALA A 249 -1.29 -3.56 -5.37
N VAL A 250 -2.60 -3.35 -5.35
CA VAL A 250 -3.17 -2.00 -5.47
C VAL A 250 -3.04 -1.24 -4.17
N VAL A 251 -3.54 -1.80 -3.07
CA VAL A 251 -3.72 -1.07 -1.82
C VAL A 251 -2.37 -0.73 -1.18
N ALA A 252 -1.39 -1.64 -1.22
CA ALA A 252 -0.10 -1.36 -0.59
C ALA A 252 0.70 -0.31 -1.36
N GLY A 253 0.53 -0.23 -2.69
CA GLY A 253 1.22 0.74 -3.53
C GLY A 253 0.55 2.11 -3.57
N SER A 254 -0.79 2.17 -3.58
CA SER A 254 -1.51 3.43 -3.75
C SER A 254 -1.51 4.28 -2.48
N ASP A 255 -1.98 3.72 -1.37
CA ASP A 255 -2.28 4.46 -0.13
C ASP A 255 -1.00 4.97 0.57
N THR A 256 0.04 4.14 0.59
CA THR A 256 1.33 4.49 1.21
C THR A 256 2.07 5.58 0.42
N THR A 257 2.09 5.47 -0.91
CA THR A 257 2.73 6.45 -1.80
C THR A 257 2.00 7.78 -1.77
N ALA A 258 0.66 7.77 -1.83
CA ALA A 258 -0.16 8.97 -1.70
C ALA A 258 0.11 9.69 -0.37
N SER A 259 0.18 8.95 0.74
CA SER A 259 0.48 9.50 2.06
C SER A 259 1.89 10.10 2.12
N ALA A 260 2.91 9.41 1.57
CA ALA A 260 4.28 9.90 1.54
C ALA A 260 4.42 11.18 0.71
N MET A 261 3.85 11.23 -0.49
CA MET A 261 3.84 12.44 -1.33
C MET A 261 3.10 13.58 -0.65
N SER A 262 1.97 13.31 -0.01
CA SER A 262 1.19 14.32 0.72
C SER A 262 1.99 14.93 1.86
N CYS A 263 2.64 14.09 2.69
CA CYS A 263 3.51 14.55 3.78
C CYS A 263 4.70 15.36 3.25
N MET A 264 5.39 14.85 2.22
CA MET A 264 6.53 15.53 1.60
C MET A 264 6.14 16.92 1.09
N LEU A 265 5.06 17.02 0.32
CA LEU A 265 4.57 18.30 -0.20
C LEU A 265 4.10 19.22 0.91
N TRP A 266 3.43 18.71 1.95
CA TRP A 266 3.06 19.51 3.10
C TRP A 266 4.28 20.12 3.81
N CYS A 267 5.33 19.32 4.05
CA CYS A 267 6.59 19.81 4.63
C CYS A 267 7.26 20.87 3.76
N LEU A 268 7.37 20.61 2.45
CA LEU A 268 7.97 21.54 1.49
C LEU A 268 7.17 22.85 1.38
N LEU A 269 5.85 22.78 1.30
CA LEU A 269 5.01 23.98 1.21
C LEU A 269 5.01 24.80 2.51
N SER A 270 5.28 24.16 3.64
CA SER A 270 5.42 24.81 4.95
C SER A 270 6.77 25.48 5.15
N ASP A 271 7.82 25.03 4.45
CA ASP A 271 9.17 25.60 4.48
C ASP A 271 9.59 26.12 3.10
N ARG A 272 9.48 27.45 2.93
CA ARG A 272 9.80 28.12 1.66
C ARG A 272 11.25 27.99 1.23
N ASP A 273 12.19 27.85 2.15
CA ASP A 273 13.60 27.74 1.81
C ASP A 273 13.92 26.34 1.30
N CYS A 274 13.37 25.30 1.96
CA CYS A 274 13.44 23.93 1.46
C CYS A 274 12.78 23.80 0.08
N PHE A 275 11.59 24.38 -0.11
CA PHE A 275 10.90 24.38 -1.40
C PHE A 275 11.74 25.01 -2.51
N LYS A 276 12.27 26.22 -2.30
CA LYS A 276 13.08 26.93 -3.30
C LYS A 276 14.37 26.18 -3.64
N ARG A 277 14.99 25.55 -2.65
CA ARG A 277 16.19 24.73 -2.86
C ARG A 277 15.86 23.51 -3.72
N LEU A 278 14.74 22.84 -3.46
CA LEU A 278 14.30 21.70 -4.27
C LEU A 278 13.98 22.12 -5.69
N GLN A 279 13.23 23.21 -5.85
CA GLN A 279 12.94 23.79 -7.15
C GLN A 279 14.24 24.10 -7.92
N HIS A 280 15.21 24.76 -7.27
CA HIS A 280 16.49 25.07 -7.91
C HIS A 280 17.27 23.82 -8.36
N GLU A 281 17.28 22.75 -7.56
CA GLU A 281 17.89 21.47 -7.97
C GLU A 281 17.18 20.89 -9.20
N ILE A 282 15.85 20.85 -9.17
CA ILE A 282 15.04 20.33 -10.29
C ILE A 282 15.27 21.15 -11.56
N ASP A 283 15.18 22.48 -11.49
CA ASP A 283 15.34 23.39 -12.64
C ASP A 283 16.78 23.32 -13.21
N THR A 284 17.78 23.03 -12.37
CA THR A 284 19.17 22.85 -12.81
C THR A 284 19.37 21.55 -13.57
N VAL A 285 18.76 20.45 -13.09
CA VAL A 285 18.85 19.16 -13.77
C VAL A 285 17.96 19.18 -15.02
N PHE A 286 16.73 19.66 -14.92
CA PHE A 286 15.74 19.70 -16.00
C PHE A 286 15.42 21.14 -16.42
N PRO A 287 16.29 21.79 -17.22
CA PRO A 287 16.01 23.13 -17.74
C PRO A 287 14.83 23.12 -18.72
N ASP A 288 14.30 24.29 -19.04
CA ASP A 288 13.17 24.45 -19.96
C ASP A 288 13.34 23.65 -21.26
N GLY A 289 12.34 22.81 -21.56
CA GLY A 289 12.34 21.92 -22.72
C GLY A 289 13.02 20.56 -22.52
N ALA A 290 13.65 20.32 -21.37
CA ALA A 290 14.10 18.99 -20.98
C ALA A 290 12.91 18.09 -20.59
N ASP A 291 13.08 16.78 -20.77
CA ASP A 291 12.13 15.79 -20.28
C ASP A 291 12.28 15.60 -18.78
N ALA A 292 11.38 16.22 -18.00
CA ALA A 292 11.32 16.10 -16.54
C ALA A 292 11.00 14.67 -16.05
N LEU A 293 10.61 13.77 -16.95
CA LEU A 293 10.28 12.38 -16.65
C LEU A 293 11.42 11.41 -17.00
N ASP A 294 12.58 11.91 -17.44
CA ASP A 294 13.76 11.09 -17.74
C ASP A 294 14.37 10.49 -16.46
N VAL A 295 14.02 9.23 -16.20
CA VAL A 295 14.45 8.47 -15.03
C VAL A 295 15.97 8.29 -14.98
N SER A 296 16.68 8.36 -16.11
CA SER A 296 18.13 8.18 -16.16
C SER A 296 18.87 9.26 -15.35
N ARG A 297 18.24 10.43 -15.20
CA ARG A 297 18.81 11.61 -14.53
C ARG A 297 18.39 11.75 -13.06
N HIS A 298 17.50 10.89 -12.55
CA HIS A 298 17.10 10.91 -11.15
C HIS A 298 18.25 10.74 -10.15
N SER A 299 19.36 10.13 -10.59
CA SER A 299 20.58 10.03 -9.75
C SER A 299 21.25 11.39 -9.47
N GLU A 300 20.95 12.41 -10.29
CA GLU A 300 21.44 13.79 -10.17
C GLU A 300 20.61 14.64 -9.20
N LEU A 301 19.59 14.07 -8.53
CA LEU A 301 18.69 14.77 -7.59
C LEU A 301 18.92 14.36 -6.11
N PRO A 302 20.10 14.62 -5.53
CA PRO A 302 20.39 14.21 -4.16
C PRO A 302 19.53 14.91 -3.11
N TYR A 303 19.10 16.16 -3.33
CA TYR A 303 18.26 16.88 -2.40
C TYR A 303 16.81 16.42 -2.45
N LEU A 304 16.25 16.13 -3.64
CA LEU A 304 14.96 15.46 -3.75
C LEU A 304 14.96 14.14 -2.98
N ARG A 305 16.01 13.33 -3.13
CA ARG A 305 16.16 12.07 -2.37
C ARG A 305 16.22 12.30 -0.86
N ALA A 306 16.79 13.41 -0.39
CA ALA A 306 16.83 13.73 1.03
C ALA A 306 15.48 14.26 1.57
N CYS A 307 14.61 14.77 0.70
CA CYS A 307 13.26 15.21 1.07
C CYS A 307 12.26 14.06 1.21
N MET A 308 12.52 12.94 0.50
CA MET A 308 11.74 11.69 0.59
C MET A 308 12.16 10.85 1.79
#